data_AF-A0A3N5WZ32-F1
#
_entry.id   AF-A0A3N5WZ32-F1
#
_cell.length_a   1.000
_cell.length_b   1.000
_cell.length_c   1.000
_cell.angle_alpha   90.00
_cell.angle_beta   90.00
_cell.angle_gamma   90.00
#
_symmetry.space_group_name_H-M   'P 1'
#
loop_
_entity.id
_entity.type
_entity.pdbx_description
1 polymer ?
#
loop_
_entity_poly.entity_id
_entity_poly.type
_entity_poly.pdbx_seq_one_letter_code
_entity_poly.pdbx_strand_id
1 'polypeptide(L)' 'MFAIVSKADGFPVSRSPGDGQPDLVVTWTSGDRAKSFLAAKGIEAEYSVVALTEDALNGMAKALGCDADAIAFDSYPE' A
#
# COMPACT_ATOMS: atom_id res chain seq x y z
N MET A 1 4.57 8.93 5.87
CA MET A 1 4.16 7.51 5.75
C MET A 1 4.12 7.17 4.27
N PHE A 2 4.41 5.92 3.92
CA PHE A 2 4.54 5.46 2.54
C PHE A 2 3.71 4.21 2.33
N ALA A 3 3.13 4.06 1.15
CA ALA A 3 2.48 2.84 0.71
C ALA A 3 3.26 2.28 -0.48
N ILE A 4 3.07 0.99 -0.73
CA ILE A 4 3.54 0.35 -1.95
C ILE A 4 2.32 0.12 -2.83
N VAL A 5 2.41 0.52 -4.09
CA VAL A 5 1.33 0.33 -5.07
C VAL A 5 1.86 -0.38 -6.31
N SER A 6 1.02 -1.17 -6.95
CA SER A 6 1.29 -1.76 -8.25
C SER A 6 1.38 -0.66 -9.32
N LYS A 7 2.39 -0.76 -10.19
CA LYS A 7 2.58 0.17 -11.32
C LYS A 7 1.58 -0.07 -12.45
N ALA A 8 0.94 -1.24 -12.49
CA ALA A 8 0.00 -1.61 -13.55
C ALA A 8 -1.36 -0.93 -13.39
N ASP A 9 -1.87 -0.91 -12.16
CA ASP A 9 -3.26 -0.51 -11.83
C ASP A 9 -3.36 0.42 -10.62
N GLY A 10 -2.26 0.69 -9.91
CA GLY A 10 -2.25 1.51 -8.71
C GLY A 10 -2.75 0.77 -7.46
N PHE A 11 -2.95 -0.56 -7.54
CA PHE A 11 -3.50 -1.33 -6.43
C PHE A 11 -2.50 -1.35 -5.26
N PRO A 12 -2.91 -0.96 -4.03
CA PRO A 12 -2.00 -0.96 -2.90
C PRO A 12 -1.70 -2.36 -2.42
N VAL A 13 -0.49 -2.55 -1.91
CA VAL A 13 -0.15 -3.76 -1.14
C VAL A 13 -1.01 -3.75 0.12
N SER A 14 -1.86 -4.77 0.25
CA SER A 14 -2.73 -4.98 1.39
C SER A 14 -2.43 -6.31 2.08
N ARG A 15 -2.90 -6.43 3.32
CA ARG A 15 -2.92 -7.69 4.06
C ARG A 15 -4.31 -7.96 4.59
N SER A 16 -4.76 -9.20 4.45
CA SER A 16 -5.98 -9.67 5.10
C SER A 16 -5.63 -10.08 6.54
N PRO A 17 -6.19 -9.43 7.58
CA PRO A 17 -5.92 -9.81 8.96
C PRO A 17 -6.65 -11.11 9.39
N GLY A 18 -7.49 -11.68 8.52
CA GLY A 18 -8.34 -12.83 8.85
C GLY A 18 -9.67 -12.42 9.47
N ASP A 19 -10.59 -13.37 9.61
CA ASP A 19 -11.92 -13.21 10.25
C ASP A 19 -12.87 -12.21 9.59
N GLY A 20 -13.02 -12.25 8.25
CA GLY A 20 -14.05 -11.46 7.54
C GLY A 20 -13.86 -9.95 7.62
N GLN A 21 -12.69 -9.51 8.10
CA GLN A 21 -12.29 -8.11 8.14
C GLN A 21 -11.83 -7.64 6.75
N PRO A 22 -12.03 -6.35 6.42
CA PRO A 22 -11.54 -5.79 5.18
C PRO A 22 -10.02 -5.85 5.10
N ASP A 23 -9.50 -5.91 3.89
CA ASP A 23 -8.06 -5.84 3.64
C ASP A 23 -7.49 -4.51 4.13
N LEU A 24 -6.36 -4.58 4.84
CA LEU A 24 -5.67 -3.40 5.38
C LEU A 24 -4.52 -3.03 4.47
N VAL A 25 -4.48 -1.77 3.99
CA VAL A 25 -3.37 -1.27 3.19
C VAL A 25 -2.12 -1.18 4.06
N VAL A 26 -1.05 -1.84 3.62
CA VAL A 26 0.21 -1.89 4.34
C VAL A 26 0.97 -0.57 4.13
N THR A 27 1.47 -0.01 5.22
CA THR A 27 2.14 1.28 5.25
C THR A 27 3.50 1.20 5.94
N TRP A 28 4.44 2.01 5.49
CA TRP A 28 5.80 2.11 6.03
C TRP A 28 6.06 3.51 6.58
N THR A 29 6.81 3.57 7.67
CA THR A 29 7.25 4.84 8.29
C THR A 29 8.30 5.56 7.44
N SER A 30 9.14 4.80 6.72
CA SER A 30 10.19 5.30 5.82
C SER A 30 10.07 4.73 4.41
N GLY A 31 10.26 5.60 3.40
CA GLY A 31 10.26 5.21 2.00
C GLY A 31 11.43 4.30 1.64
N ASP A 32 12.56 4.43 2.31
CA ASP A 32 13.72 3.56 2.09
C ASP A 32 13.44 2.13 2.55
N ARG A 33 12.72 1.96 3.68
CA ARG A 33 12.30 0.62 4.13
C ARG A 33 11.32 -0.03 3.17
N ALA A 34 10.35 0.74 2.64
CA ALA A 34 9.44 0.24 1.64
C ALA A 34 10.20 -0.21 0.36
N LYS A 35 11.21 0.54 -0.07
CA LYS A 35 12.08 0.14 -1.19
C LYS A 35 12.88 -1.13 -0.87
N SER A 36 13.46 -1.21 0.33
CA SER A 36 14.16 -2.43 0.77
C SER A 36 13.25 -3.65 0.80
N PHE A 37 11.97 -3.50 1.16
CA PHE A 37 10.99 -4.59 1.08
C PHE A 37 10.77 -5.04 -0.36
N LEU A 38 10.60 -4.11 -1.30
CA LEU A 38 10.48 -4.43 -2.73
C LEU A 38 11.71 -5.19 -3.24
N ALA A 39 12.91 -4.71 -2.91
CA ALA A 39 14.18 -5.32 -3.29
C ALA A 39 14.33 -6.74 -2.70
N ALA A 40 14.00 -6.92 -1.42
CA ALA A 40 14.04 -8.22 -0.76
C ALA A 40 13.07 -9.24 -1.37
N LYS A 41 11.95 -8.76 -1.95
CA LYS A 41 10.95 -9.58 -2.64
C LYS A 41 11.23 -9.74 -4.13
N GLY A 42 12.13 -8.93 -4.71
CA GLY A 42 12.43 -8.94 -6.15
C GLY A 42 11.31 -8.40 -7.03
N ILE A 43 10.40 -7.58 -6.47
CA ILE A 43 9.19 -7.07 -7.15
C ILE A 43 9.27 -5.58 -7.49
N GLU A 44 10.47 -4.99 -7.46
CA GLU A 44 10.72 -3.57 -7.76
C GLU A 44 10.30 -3.16 -9.18
N ALA A 45 10.27 -4.11 -10.11
CA ALA A 45 9.82 -3.87 -11.48
C ALA A 45 8.31 -3.58 -11.56
N GLU A 46 7.52 -4.26 -10.74
CA GLU A 46 6.05 -4.26 -10.78
C GLU A 46 5.44 -3.27 -9.80
N TYR A 47 6.14 -2.92 -8.71
CA TYR A 47 5.63 -2.06 -7.66
C TYR A 47 6.48 -0.80 -7.48
N SER A 48 5.85 0.24 -6.94
CA SER A 48 6.50 1.50 -6.59
C SER A 48 6.13 1.93 -5.18
N VAL A 49 7.06 2.64 -4.53
CA VAL A 49 6.82 3.29 -3.25
C VAL A 49 6.25 4.67 -3.51
N VAL A 50 5.10 4.96 -2.90
CA VAL A 50 4.42 6.26 -2.97
C VAL A 50 4.28 6.84 -1.58
N ALA A 51 4.46 8.16 -1.47
CA ALA A 51 4.11 8.86 -0.24
C ALA A 51 2.59 8.87 -0.08
N LEU A 52 2.09 8.65 1.15
CA LEU A 52 0.67 8.78 1.46
C LEU A 52 0.27 10.26 1.46
N THR A 53 -0.04 10.76 0.27
CA THR A 53 -0.70 12.05 0.04
C THR A 53 -2.18 11.82 -0.28
N GLU A 54 -2.98 12.88 -0.24
CA GLU A 54 -4.40 12.83 -0.61
C GLU A 54 -4.61 12.27 -2.04
N ASP A 55 -3.76 12.68 -2.99
CA ASP A 55 -3.80 12.15 -4.36
C ASP A 55 -3.50 10.65 -4.42
N ALA A 56 -2.50 10.19 -3.65
CA ALA A 56 -2.17 8.76 -3.59
C ALA A 56 -3.31 7.95 -2.95
N LEU A 57 -3.93 8.49 -1.89
CA LEU A 57 -5.08 7.89 -1.22
C LEU A 57 -6.26 7.75 -2.18
N ASN A 58 -6.60 8.81 -2.91
CA ASN A 58 -7.66 8.79 -3.91
C ASN A 58 -7.38 7.79 -5.05
N GLY A 59 -6.11 7.69 -5.47
CA GLY A 59 -5.68 6.68 -6.44
C GLY A 59 -5.87 5.25 -5.92
N MET A 60 -5.45 4.97 -4.69
CA MET A 60 -5.62 3.67 -4.04
C MET A 60 -7.09 3.33 -3.84
N ALA A 61 -7.91 4.28 -3.39
CA ALA A 61 -9.35 4.13 -3.19
C ALA A 61 -10.04 3.72 -4.50
N LYS A 62 -9.69 4.41 -5.59
CA LYS A 62 -10.21 4.12 -6.92
C LYS A 62 -9.80 2.72 -7.41
N ALA A 63 -8.57 2.30 -7.15
CA ALA A 63 -8.09 0.96 -7.50
C ALA A 63 -8.79 -0.13 -6.68
N LEU A 64 -9.04 0.13 -5.39
CA LEU A 64 -9.78 -0.74 -4.47
C LEU A 64 -11.29 -0.76 -4.74
N GLY A 65 -11.81 0.23 -5.46
CA GLY A 65 -13.25 0.41 -5.68
C GLY A 65 -14.00 0.82 -4.41
N CYS A 66 -13.32 1.48 -3.46
CA CYS A 66 -13.90 1.97 -2.21
C CYS A 66 -13.69 3.48 -2.06
N ASP A 67 -14.32 4.07 -1.04
CA ASP A 67 -14.05 5.46 -0.65
C ASP A 67 -12.71 5.57 0.06
N ALA A 68 -11.99 6.68 -0.12
CA ALA A 68 -10.69 6.90 0.51
C ALA A 68 -10.77 6.85 2.05
N ASP A 69 -11.89 7.31 2.62
CA ASP A 69 -12.16 7.26 4.06
C ASP A 69 -12.44 5.84 4.58
N ALA A 70 -12.78 4.90 3.70
CA ALA A 70 -13.00 3.51 4.03
C ALA A 70 -11.70 2.67 4.00
N ILE A 71 -10.59 3.26 3.55
CA ILE A 71 -9.29 2.57 3.56
C ILE A 71 -8.79 2.49 4.99
N ALA A 72 -8.62 1.26 5.46
CA ALA A 72 -7.95 0.98 6.71
C ALA A 72 -6.47 0.67 6.45
N PHE A 73 -5.60 1.18 7.32
CA PHE A 73 -4.15 1.04 7.20
C PHE A 73 -3.61 0.13 8.30
N ASP A 74 -2.61 -0.67 7.93
CA ASP A 74 -1.77 -1.37 8.90
C ASP A 74 -0.31 -0.98 8.69
N SER A 75 0.40 -0.73 9.79
CA SER A 75 1.81 -0.39 9.72
C SER A 75 2.63 -1.67 9.62
N TYR A 76 3.48 -1.77 8.61
CA TYR A 76 4.41 -2.89 8.49
C TYR A 76 5.34 -2.90 9.71
N PRO A 77 5.45 -4.04 10.44
CA PRO A 77 6.27 -4.11 11.64
C PRO A 77 7.74 -3.76 11.31
N GLU A 78 8.38 -3.04 12.24
CA GLU A 78 9.76 -2.58 12.13
C GLU A 78 10.81 -3.67 12.37
#